data_AF-A0A0D1VZK8-F1
#
_entry.id   AF-A0A0D1VZK8-F1
#
_cell.length_a   1.000
_cell.length_b   1.000
_cell.length_c   1.000
_cell.angle_alpha   90.00
_cell.angle_beta   90.00
_cell.angle_gamma   90.00
#
_symmetry.space_group_name_H-M   'P 1'
#
loop_
_entity.id
_entity.type
_entity.pdbx_description
1 polymer ?
#
loop_
_entity_poly.entity_id
_entity_poly.type
_entity_poly.pdbx_seq_one_letter_code
_entity_poly.pdbx_strand_id
1 'polypeptide(L)'
;MADTRRANPDLQLDVDTMILEYTLYKAIQAQFDLLSSGYQNEDKAIETTRVLSILDSFMQIFNQTHSSHMKSPDFYTNLDILEFLVLLSSRSELPSPFSADTPDKLQVQTTRGLSSRRDWLVAREHHVQRNFETRMQQDFENQIYHAWRNHDISPPAVSPPNDHPSLFDLLIRFMSISADFSALTGQHPNDKWMRIACEFMLQASLEALQIRSQGMDSQPRLEDCFAWGYVSDDLLDADDEQTELLNDLFRNPETGTTENPHWTNLRAQYFSEFSIAFDASAQSQTCRLDRLASKYPLSIYQEGLVSFMASVWSIYCEQLGGKPVLVQIEEGHIETLGVEGREFDEFMVRVGLKDDGAGILMLNLEPQGDPALRIQPDRLAAASSNVRTRVRPSI
;
A
#
# COMPACT_ATOMS: atom_id res chain seq x y z
N MET A 1 -38.74 4.58 20.99
CA MET A 1 -37.79 5.02 22.03
C MET A 1 -36.43 5.04 21.37
N ALA A 2 -35.78 6.20 21.27
CA ALA A 2 -34.41 6.25 20.76
C ALA A 2 -33.50 5.60 21.80
N ASP A 3 -32.69 4.62 21.37
CA ASP A 3 -31.69 4.00 22.23
C ASP A 3 -30.64 5.06 22.58
N THR A 4 -30.66 5.54 23.82
CA THR A 4 -29.72 6.56 24.32
C THR A 4 -28.49 5.93 24.97
N ARG A 5 -28.23 4.63 24.77
CA ARG A 5 -26.99 3.98 25.20
C ARG A 5 -25.84 4.59 24.41
N ARG A 6 -25.17 5.58 25.03
CA ARG A 6 -23.87 6.05 24.56
C ARG A 6 -22.85 4.96 24.87
N ALA A 7 -21.95 4.70 23.92
CA ALA A 7 -20.75 3.91 24.19
C ALA A 7 -20.06 4.50 25.43
N ASN A 8 -19.48 3.62 26.24
CA ASN A 8 -18.63 4.06 27.34
C ASN A 8 -17.57 5.02 26.74
N PRO A 9 -17.48 6.28 27.18
CA PRO A 9 -16.50 7.23 26.62
C PRO A 9 -15.07 6.70 26.68
N ASP A 10 -14.78 5.84 27.66
CA ASP A 10 -13.47 5.21 27.83
C ASP A 10 -13.13 4.21 26.70
N LEU A 11 -14.13 3.71 25.97
CA LEU A 11 -13.97 2.75 24.85
C LEU A 11 -14.13 3.41 23.47
N GLN A 12 -14.40 4.71 23.41
CA GLN A 12 -14.67 5.41 22.15
C GLN A 12 -13.49 5.33 21.18
N LEU A 13 -12.26 5.48 21.70
CA LEU A 13 -11.05 5.40 20.89
C LEU A 13 -10.85 4.01 20.27
N ASP A 14 -11.09 2.94 21.04
CA ASP A 14 -10.94 1.56 20.54
C ASP A 14 -11.95 1.28 19.42
N VAL A 15 -13.21 1.69 19.63
CA VAL A 15 -14.27 1.55 18.62
C VAL A 15 -13.92 2.34 17.35
N ASP A 16 -13.48 3.60 17.50
CA ASP A 16 -13.13 4.43 16.36
C ASP A 16 -11.90 3.88 15.62
N THR A 17 -10.92 3.33 16.34
CA THR A 17 -9.75 2.66 15.74
C THR A 17 -10.18 1.42 14.95
N MET A 18 -11.05 0.58 15.51
CA MET A 18 -11.57 -0.60 14.83
C MET A 18 -12.32 -0.24 13.53
N ILE A 19 -13.15 0.82 13.55
CA ILE A 19 -13.87 1.29 12.35
C ILE A 19 -12.88 1.83 11.31
N LEU A 20 -11.86 2.57 11.75
CA LEU A 20 -10.84 3.12 10.87
C LEU A 20 -10.06 2.01 10.14
N GLU A 21 -9.57 1.01 10.87
CA GLU A 21 -8.84 -0.12 10.28
C GLU A 21 -9.71 -0.96 9.35
N TYR A 22 -10.97 -1.19 9.73
CA TYR A 22 -11.93 -1.90 8.90
C TYR A 22 -12.23 -1.17 7.57
N THR A 23 -12.50 0.13 7.64
CA THR A 23 -12.79 0.93 6.44
C THR A 23 -11.58 1.01 5.51
N LEU A 24 -10.36 1.08 6.06
CA LEU A 24 -9.12 1.01 5.27
C LEU A 24 -8.97 -0.36 4.58
N TYR A 25 -9.16 -1.46 5.30
CA TYR A 25 -9.10 -2.80 4.73
C TYR A 25 -10.11 -2.99 3.59
N LYS A 26 -11.37 -2.57 3.79
CA LYS A 26 -12.41 -2.65 2.75
C LYS A 26 -12.08 -1.77 1.55
N ALA A 27 -11.46 -0.60 1.75
CA ALA A 27 -11.04 0.26 0.65
C ALA A 27 -9.94 -0.41 -0.21
N ILE A 28 -8.95 -1.05 0.43
CA ILE A 28 -7.88 -1.78 -0.28
C ILE A 28 -8.48 -2.96 -1.06
N GLN A 29 -9.35 -3.74 -0.42
CA GLN A 29 -10.03 -4.88 -1.06
C GLN A 29 -10.84 -4.43 -2.28
N ALA A 30 -11.66 -3.38 -2.13
CA ALA A 30 -12.45 -2.84 -3.24
C ALA A 30 -11.58 -2.35 -4.40
N GLN A 31 -10.42 -1.75 -4.11
CA GLN A 31 -9.46 -1.34 -5.14
C GLN A 31 -8.86 -2.52 -5.90
N PHE A 32 -8.46 -3.59 -5.20
CA PHE A 32 -8.01 -4.81 -5.87
C PHE A 32 -9.10 -5.41 -6.76
N ASP A 33 -10.35 -5.42 -6.28
CA ASP A 33 -11.50 -5.93 -7.02
C ASP A 33 -11.81 -5.11 -8.29
N LEU A 34 -11.67 -3.79 -8.20
CA LEU A 34 -11.83 -2.87 -9.32
C LEU A 34 -10.74 -3.11 -10.37
N LEU A 35 -9.47 -3.07 -9.95
CA LEU A 35 -8.30 -3.22 -10.81
C LEU A 35 -8.29 -4.59 -11.52
N SER A 36 -8.63 -5.66 -10.79
CA SER A 36 -8.67 -7.02 -11.34
C SER A 36 -9.84 -7.23 -12.32
N SER A 37 -10.86 -6.37 -12.30
CA SER A 37 -11.99 -6.45 -13.23
C SER A 37 -11.77 -5.71 -14.56
N GLY A 38 -10.60 -5.09 -14.75
CA GLY A 38 -10.27 -4.36 -15.97
C GLY A 38 -11.13 -3.11 -16.18
N TYR A 39 -11.63 -2.50 -15.11
CA TYR A 39 -12.45 -1.27 -15.11
C TYR A 39 -13.78 -1.35 -15.86
N GLN A 40 -14.19 -2.52 -16.36
CA GLN A 40 -15.44 -2.69 -17.11
C GLN A 40 -16.68 -2.80 -16.22
N ASN A 41 -16.48 -2.98 -14.90
CA ASN A 41 -17.57 -3.20 -13.96
C ASN A 41 -17.93 -1.89 -13.24
N GLU A 42 -18.96 -1.19 -13.75
CA GLU A 42 -19.46 0.06 -13.18
C GLU A 42 -19.88 -0.09 -11.72
N ASP A 43 -20.51 -1.21 -11.35
CA ASP A 43 -20.95 -1.47 -9.96
C ASP A 43 -19.76 -1.48 -9.00
N LYS A 44 -18.65 -2.14 -9.39
CA LYS A 44 -17.39 -2.15 -8.62
C LYS A 44 -16.76 -0.77 -8.52
N ALA A 45 -16.81 0.04 -9.58
CA ALA A 45 -16.28 1.40 -9.57
C ALA A 45 -17.09 2.31 -8.62
N ILE A 46 -18.42 2.20 -8.64
CA ILE A 46 -19.32 2.92 -7.72
C ILE A 46 -19.05 2.49 -6.28
N GLU A 47 -18.95 1.19 -6.03
CA GLU A 47 -18.67 0.67 -4.69
C GLU A 47 -17.31 1.14 -4.17
N THR A 48 -16.26 1.06 -4.98
CA THR A 48 -14.92 1.52 -4.63
C THR A 48 -14.91 3.01 -4.28
N THR A 49 -15.58 3.83 -5.10
CA THR A 49 -15.71 5.27 -4.85
C THR A 49 -16.46 5.55 -3.54
N ARG A 50 -17.53 4.81 -3.27
CA ARG A 50 -18.30 4.91 -2.03
C ARG A 50 -17.44 4.56 -0.81
N VAL A 51 -16.70 3.46 -0.85
CA VAL A 51 -15.87 3.01 0.28
C VAL A 51 -14.72 3.99 0.55
N LEU A 52 -14.07 4.51 -0.50
CA LEU A 52 -13.06 5.57 -0.35
C LEU A 52 -13.64 6.85 0.29
N SER A 53 -14.83 7.27 -0.12
CA SER A 53 -15.49 8.44 0.46
C SER A 53 -15.84 8.25 1.94
N ILE A 54 -16.25 7.04 2.33
CA ILE A 54 -16.49 6.66 3.73
C ILE A 54 -15.18 6.73 4.52
N LEU A 55 -14.10 6.13 4.00
CA LEU A 55 -12.79 6.16 4.64
C LEU A 55 -12.27 7.59 4.84
N ASP A 56 -12.30 8.43 3.81
CA ASP A 56 -11.82 9.82 3.91
C ASP A 56 -12.63 10.62 4.95
N SER A 57 -13.96 10.52 4.89
CA SER A 57 -14.85 11.16 5.86
C SER A 57 -14.55 10.69 7.28
N PHE A 58 -14.35 9.38 7.48
CA PHE A 58 -14.08 8.81 8.78
C PHE A 58 -12.68 9.16 9.29
N MET A 59 -11.66 9.17 8.43
CA MET A 59 -10.31 9.63 8.77
C MET A 59 -10.30 11.08 9.24
N GLN A 60 -11.07 11.96 8.59
CA GLN A 60 -11.20 13.36 9.01
C GLN A 60 -11.82 13.48 10.40
N ILE A 61 -12.91 12.76 10.66
CA ILE A 61 -13.57 12.73 11.98
C ILE A 61 -12.61 12.17 13.04
N PHE A 62 -11.99 11.02 12.76
CA PHE A 62 -11.04 10.37 13.67
C PHE A 62 -9.90 11.32 14.06
N ASN A 63 -9.29 12.00 13.09
CA ASN A 63 -8.18 12.93 13.34
C ASN A 63 -8.61 14.17 14.15
N GLN A 64 -9.85 14.62 14.01
CA GLN A 64 -10.39 15.72 14.81
C GLN A 64 -10.70 15.29 16.25
N THR A 65 -11.29 14.10 16.42
CA THR A 65 -11.67 13.56 17.74
C THR A 65 -10.45 13.09 18.54
N HIS A 66 -9.47 12.47 17.87
CA HIS A 66 -8.32 11.80 18.48
C HIS A 66 -6.98 12.39 17.99
N SER A 67 -6.86 13.71 17.99
CA SER A 67 -5.69 14.42 17.42
C SER A 67 -4.33 14.05 18.03
N SER A 68 -4.29 13.59 19.28
CA SER A 68 -3.08 13.12 19.95
C SER A 68 -2.78 11.63 19.76
N HIS A 69 -3.67 10.89 19.09
CA HIS A 69 -3.50 9.46 18.89
C HIS A 69 -2.57 9.19 17.71
N MET A 70 -1.47 8.50 18.00
CA MET A 70 -0.55 8.01 16.98
C MET A 70 -1.10 6.70 16.40
N LYS A 71 -1.17 6.60 15.08
CA LYS A 71 -1.64 5.38 14.41
C LYS A 71 -0.52 4.34 14.38
N SER A 72 -0.89 3.07 14.28
CA SER A 72 0.06 1.96 14.22
C SER A 72 0.87 2.00 12.91
N PRO A 73 2.10 1.46 12.90
CA PRO A 73 2.87 1.26 11.66
C PRO A 73 2.06 0.48 10.61
N ASP A 74 1.36 -0.57 11.03
CA ASP A 74 0.52 -1.41 10.17
C ASP A 74 -0.59 -0.64 9.46
N PHE A 75 -1.15 0.38 10.12
CA PHE A 75 -2.11 1.28 9.50
C PHE A 75 -1.47 2.09 8.36
N TYR A 76 -0.27 2.63 8.58
CA TYR A 76 0.45 3.40 7.57
C TYR A 76 0.87 2.52 6.37
N THR A 77 1.36 1.31 6.61
CA THR A 77 1.66 0.35 5.52
C THR A 77 0.43 0.06 4.65
N ASN A 78 -0.73 -0.17 5.28
CA ASN A 78 -1.98 -0.36 4.54
C ASN A 78 -2.40 0.91 3.79
N LEU A 79 -2.17 2.09 4.37
CA LEU A 79 -2.46 3.37 3.71
C LEU A 79 -1.57 3.59 2.48
N ASP A 80 -0.28 3.23 2.54
CA ASP A 80 0.65 3.32 1.42
C ASP A 80 0.25 2.39 0.26
N ILE A 81 -0.22 1.18 0.59
CA ILE A 81 -0.79 0.24 -0.40
C ILE A 81 -2.04 0.84 -1.03
N LEU A 82 -2.96 1.37 -0.22
CA LEU A 82 -4.17 2.00 -0.74
C LEU A 82 -3.83 3.17 -1.67
N GLU A 83 -2.92 4.05 -1.25
CA GLU A 83 -2.49 5.20 -2.06
C GLU A 83 -1.89 4.74 -3.38
N PHE A 84 -1.01 3.73 -3.36
CA PHE A 84 -0.47 3.12 -4.58
C PHE A 84 -1.56 2.61 -5.52
N LEU A 85 -2.55 1.87 -5.00
CA LEU A 85 -3.65 1.32 -5.81
C LEU A 85 -4.57 2.42 -6.37
N VAL A 86 -4.87 3.44 -5.58
CA VAL A 86 -5.66 4.61 -6.01
C VAL A 86 -4.93 5.34 -7.13
N LEU A 87 -3.65 5.63 -6.96
CA LEU A 87 -2.83 6.28 -7.99
C LEU A 87 -2.73 5.42 -9.26
N LEU A 88 -2.56 4.10 -9.12
CA LEU A 88 -2.58 3.16 -10.25
C LEU A 88 -3.92 3.18 -10.99
N SER A 89 -5.04 3.18 -10.24
CA SER A 89 -6.40 3.19 -10.79
C SER A 89 -6.74 4.48 -11.54
N SER A 90 -6.21 5.61 -11.06
CA SER A 90 -6.44 6.94 -11.63
C SER A 90 -5.80 7.15 -13.00
N ARG A 91 -4.90 6.25 -13.41
CA ARG A 91 -4.27 6.27 -14.72
C ARG A 91 -5.17 5.68 -15.82
N SER A 92 -6.29 5.06 -15.44
CA SER A 92 -7.28 4.57 -16.39
C SER A 92 -8.30 5.65 -16.76
N GLU A 93 -8.97 5.50 -17.90
CA GLU A 93 -9.87 6.50 -18.50
C GLU A 93 -11.10 6.90 -17.65
N LEU A 94 -11.27 6.29 -16.47
CA LEU A 94 -12.33 6.66 -15.54
C LEU A 94 -11.97 7.98 -14.85
N PRO A 95 -12.76 9.05 -15.08
CA PRO A 95 -12.52 10.32 -14.43
C PRO A 95 -12.88 10.20 -12.95
N SER A 96 -11.88 9.93 -12.11
CA SER A 96 -11.97 10.19 -10.68
C SER A 96 -11.25 11.51 -10.41
N PRO A 97 -11.98 12.60 -10.13
CA PRO A 97 -11.33 13.85 -9.80
C PRO A 97 -10.62 13.68 -8.46
N PHE A 98 -9.29 13.76 -8.50
CA PHE A 98 -8.50 13.94 -7.30
C PHE A 98 -8.87 15.25 -6.59
N SER A 99 -8.49 15.36 -5.31
CA SER A 99 -8.52 16.65 -4.62
C SER A 99 -7.69 17.68 -5.41
N ALA A 100 -8.11 18.94 -5.40
CA ALA A 100 -7.49 20.03 -6.16
C ALA A 100 -5.98 20.18 -5.89
N ASP A 101 -5.52 19.81 -4.69
CA ASP A 101 -4.11 19.92 -4.28
C ASP A 101 -3.24 18.72 -4.71
N THR A 102 -3.84 17.68 -5.29
CA THR A 102 -3.14 16.41 -5.60
C THR A 102 -2.08 16.56 -6.68
N PRO A 103 -2.31 17.29 -7.79
CA PRO A 103 -1.29 17.48 -8.83
C PRO A 103 -0.02 18.15 -8.27
N ASP A 104 -0.17 19.19 -7.44
CA ASP A 104 0.95 19.88 -6.81
C ASP A 104 1.74 18.96 -5.88
N LYS A 105 1.04 18.15 -5.07
CA LYS A 105 1.68 17.16 -4.19
C LYS A 105 2.44 16.10 -4.99
N LEU A 106 1.84 15.58 -6.06
CA LEU A 106 2.49 14.63 -6.95
C LEU A 106 3.74 15.24 -7.58
N GLN A 107 3.68 16.48 -8.08
CA GLN A 107 4.83 17.15 -8.67
C GLN A 107 6.00 17.31 -7.69
N VAL A 108 5.70 17.68 -6.43
CA VAL A 108 6.71 17.77 -5.37
C VAL A 108 7.33 16.39 -5.09
N GLN A 109 6.51 15.33 -5.03
CA GLN A 109 6.98 13.96 -4.85
C GLN A 109 7.85 13.48 -6.02
N THR A 110 7.43 13.72 -7.26
CA THR A 110 8.21 13.39 -8.47
C THR A 110 9.57 14.07 -8.43
N THR A 111 9.62 15.36 -8.10
CA THR A 111 10.86 16.13 -8.04
C THR A 111 11.81 15.58 -6.97
N ARG A 112 11.29 15.26 -5.78
CA ARG A 112 12.07 14.64 -4.69
C ARG A 112 12.57 13.25 -5.10
N GLY A 113 11.69 12.44 -5.68
CA GLY A 113 12.00 11.10 -6.17
C GLY A 113 13.12 11.11 -7.21
N LEU A 114 13.05 12.01 -8.19
CA LEU A 114 14.09 12.20 -9.20
C LEU A 114 15.42 12.62 -8.58
N SER A 115 15.42 13.55 -7.62
CA SER A 115 16.65 13.95 -6.92
C SER A 115 17.28 12.74 -6.24
N SER A 116 16.51 12.03 -5.41
CA SER A 116 17.00 10.84 -4.70
C SER A 116 17.55 9.77 -5.65
N ARG A 117 16.90 9.50 -6.79
CA ARG A 117 17.40 8.51 -7.76
C ARG A 117 18.67 8.96 -8.47
N ARG A 118 18.86 10.26 -8.69
CA ARG A 118 20.08 10.81 -9.27
C ARG A 118 21.25 10.72 -8.29
N ASP A 119 21.01 11.01 -7.02
CA ASP A 119 21.99 10.84 -5.95
C ASP A 119 22.39 9.35 -5.84
N TRP A 120 21.42 8.44 -5.94
CA TRP A 120 21.66 6.99 -5.99
C TRP A 120 22.54 6.57 -7.17
N LEU A 121 22.29 7.10 -8.38
CA LEU A 121 23.11 6.82 -9.56
C LEU A 121 24.57 7.25 -9.36
N VAL A 122 24.79 8.42 -8.76
CA VAL A 122 26.15 8.91 -8.44
C VAL A 122 26.83 7.97 -7.44
N ALA A 123 26.13 7.57 -6.38
CA ALA A 123 26.66 6.62 -5.41
C ALA A 123 26.99 5.25 -6.05
N ARG A 124 26.12 4.75 -6.93
CA ARG A 124 26.34 3.50 -7.68
C ARG A 124 27.54 3.59 -8.62
N GLU A 125 27.75 4.72 -9.30
CA GLU A 125 28.94 4.93 -10.14
C GLU A 125 30.23 4.86 -9.31
N HIS A 126 30.26 5.49 -8.13
CA HIS A 126 31.39 5.39 -7.22
C HIS A 126 31.64 3.95 -6.73
N HIS A 127 30.56 3.20 -6.45
CA HIS A 127 30.65 1.78 -6.09
C HIS A 127 31.26 0.94 -7.23
N VAL A 128 30.79 1.13 -8.47
CA VAL A 128 31.29 0.38 -9.63
C VAL A 128 32.76 0.68 -9.92
N GLN A 129 33.22 1.92 -9.73
CA GLN A 129 34.64 2.26 -9.96
C GLN A 129 35.61 1.42 -9.11
N ARG A 130 35.17 0.89 -7.96
CA ARG A 130 35.96 0.04 -7.07
C ARG A 130 36.06 -1.42 -7.56
N ASN A 131 35.15 -1.88 -8.43
CA ASN A 131 35.09 -3.26 -8.91
C ASN A 131 35.29 -3.33 -10.45
N PHE A 132 36.24 -4.14 -10.91
CA PHE A 132 36.60 -4.18 -12.34
C PHE A 132 35.55 -4.87 -13.22
N GLU A 133 34.91 -5.93 -12.71
CA GLU A 133 33.94 -6.72 -13.48
C GLU A 133 32.67 -5.92 -13.81
N THR A 134 32.25 -5.05 -12.88
CA THR A 134 31.08 -4.19 -13.05
C THR A 134 31.29 -3.04 -14.03
N ARG A 135 32.55 -2.71 -14.40
CA ARG A 135 32.85 -1.64 -15.36
C ARG A 135 32.36 -1.95 -16.77
N MET A 136 32.52 -3.20 -17.25
CA MET A 136 32.05 -3.55 -18.59
C MET A 136 30.53 -3.42 -18.72
N GLN A 137 29.80 -3.80 -17.67
CA GLN A 137 28.36 -3.64 -17.63
C GLN A 137 27.97 -2.16 -17.61
N GLN A 138 28.69 -1.32 -16.84
CA GLN A 138 28.45 0.12 -16.83
C GLN A 138 28.75 0.77 -18.18
N ASP A 139 29.82 0.37 -18.87
CA ASP A 139 30.15 0.88 -20.20
C ASP A 139 29.04 0.53 -21.22
N PHE A 140 28.48 -0.67 -21.12
CA PHE A 140 27.32 -1.07 -21.91
C PHE A 140 26.07 -0.25 -21.54
N GLU A 141 25.81 -0.04 -20.24
CA GLU A 141 24.70 0.80 -19.76
C GLU A 141 24.80 2.23 -20.32
N ASN A 142 25.99 2.82 -20.22
CA ASN A 142 26.31 4.15 -20.73
C ASN A 142 26.11 4.29 -22.24
N GLN A 143 26.50 3.29 -23.04
CA GLN A 143 26.28 3.31 -24.48
C GLN A 143 24.79 3.40 -24.84
N ILE A 144 23.94 2.64 -24.13
CA ILE A 144 22.49 2.70 -24.33
C ILE A 144 21.97 4.08 -23.91
N TYR A 145 22.34 4.59 -22.73
CA TYR A 145 21.90 5.91 -22.27
C TYR A 145 22.25 7.03 -23.26
N HIS A 146 23.48 7.03 -23.78
CA HIS A 146 23.91 8.02 -24.75
C HIS A 146 23.11 7.96 -26.05
N ALA A 147 22.78 6.76 -26.54
CA ALA A 147 21.99 6.60 -27.76
C ALA A 147 20.56 7.18 -27.64
N TRP A 148 20.00 7.21 -26.42
CA TRP A 148 18.70 7.83 -26.15
C TRP A 148 18.76 9.32 -25.80
N ARG A 149 19.93 9.84 -25.40
CA ARG A 149 20.12 11.25 -25.00
C ARG A 149 20.38 12.19 -26.17
N ASN A 150 21.05 11.71 -27.23
CA ASN A 150 21.59 12.56 -28.30
C ASN A 150 20.53 13.15 -29.27
N HIS A 151 19.24 12.86 -29.06
CA HIS A 151 18.17 13.37 -29.88
C HIS A 151 17.32 14.36 -29.08
N ASP A 152 17.76 15.62 -29.10
CA ASP A 152 16.90 16.76 -28.79
C ASP A 152 15.80 16.82 -29.87
N ILE A 153 14.68 16.18 -29.58
CA ILE A 153 13.48 16.31 -30.40
C ILE A 153 12.97 17.73 -30.18
N SER A 154 13.08 18.55 -31.22
CA SER A 154 12.56 19.93 -31.24
C SER A 154 11.14 19.93 -30.66
N PRO A 155 10.85 20.70 -29.60
CA PRO A 155 9.60 20.56 -28.85
C PRO A 155 8.40 20.91 -29.74
N PRO A 156 7.46 19.99 -29.98
CA PRO A 156 6.15 20.37 -30.50
C PRO A 156 5.39 21.22 -29.47
N ALA A 157 4.45 22.02 -29.95
CA ALA A 157 3.69 22.96 -29.15
C ALA A 157 3.04 22.30 -27.92
N VAL A 158 3.30 22.90 -26.75
CA VAL A 158 2.73 22.69 -25.41
C VAL A 158 1.54 21.73 -25.39
N SER A 159 1.83 20.45 -25.10
CA SER A 159 0.79 19.52 -24.67
C SER A 159 0.39 19.87 -23.24
N PRO A 160 -0.90 19.75 -22.86
CA PRO A 160 -1.32 20.03 -21.50
C PRO A 160 -0.59 19.10 -20.51
N PRO A 161 -0.35 19.55 -19.27
CA PRO A 161 0.21 18.70 -18.23
C PRO A 161 -0.63 17.43 -18.11
N ASN A 162 0.03 16.28 -18.04
CA ASN A 162 -0.64 15.04 -17.66
C ASN A 162 -1.05 15.19 -16.19
N ASP A 163 -2.34 15.26 -15.92
CA ASP A 163 -2.89 15.33 -14.56
C ASP A 163 -2.80 13.99 -13.81
N HIS A 164 -2.24 12.96 -14.45
CA HIS A 164 -2.11 11.61 -13.92
C HIS A 164 -0.70 11.35 -13.37
N PRO A 165 -0.58 10.58 -12.26
CA PRO A 165 0.72 10.18 -11.72
C PRO A 165 1.50 9.36 -12.75
N SER A 166 2.81 9.59 -12.89
CA SER A 166 3.65 8.81 -13.80
C SER A 166 3.90 7.39 -13.27
N LEU A 167 4.23 6.45 -14.16
CA LEU A 167 4.70 5.11 -13.78
C LEU A 167 6.01 5.17 -13.00
N PHE A 168 6.82 6.21 -13.20
CA PHE A 168 8.02 6.43 -12.39
C PHE A 168 7.67 6.75 -10.94
N ASP A 169 6.65 7.59 -10.70
CA ASP A 169 6.19 7.89 -9.34
C ASP A 169 5.67 6.62 -8.64
N LEU A 170 4.90 5.81 -9.38
CA LEU A 170 4.40 4.53 -8.89
C LEU A 170 5.52 3.52 -8.66
N LEU A 171 6.57 3.51 -9.50
CA LEU A 171 7.74 2.65 -9.34
C LEU A 171 8.46 2.93 -8.01
N ILE A 172 8.66 4.21 -7.67
CA ILE A 172 9.28 4.59 -6.40
C ILE A 172 8.46 4.07 -5.22
N ARG A 173 7.14 4.25 -5.26
CA ARG A 173 6.23 3.77 -4.21
C ARG A 173 6.23 2.26 -4.10
N PHE A 174 6.20 1.55 -5.23
CA PHE A 174 6.29 0.09 -5.27
C PHE A 174 7.58 -0.41 -4.62
N MET A 175 8.72 0.23 -4.89
CA MET A 175 10.00 -0.15 -4.28
C MET A 175 9.99 0.13 -2.77
N SER A 176 9.44 1.25 -2.32
CA SER A 176 9.31 1.58 -0.90
C SER A 176 8.45 0.54 -0.16
N ILE A 177 7.24 0.29 -0.66
CA ILE A 177 6.33 -0.71 -0.09
C ILE A 177 6.99 -2.10 -0.06
N SER A 178 7.73 -2.46 -1.12
CA SER A 178 8.46 -3.73 -1.18
C SER A 178 9.55 -3.83 -0.12
N ALA A 179 10.28 -2.74 0.13
CA ALA A 179 11.32 -2.69 1.16
C ALA A 179 10.73 -2.89 2.55
N ASP A 180 9.63 -2.20 2.85
CA ASP A 180 8.93 -2.32 4.12
C ASP A 180 8.41 -3.75 4.33
N PHE A 181 7.84 -4.36 3.28
CA PHE A 181 7.42 -5.77 3.32
C PHE A 181 8.59 -6.74 3.54
N SER A 182 9.71 -6.53 2.85
CA SER A 182 10.91 -7.35 3.01
C SER A 182 11.43 -7.26 4.44
N ALA A 183 11.44 -6.07 5.03
CA ALA A 183 11.86 -5.83 6.40
C ALA A 183 10.92 -6.50 7.42
N LEU A 184 9.61 -6.35 7.23
CA LEU A 184 8.58 -6.93 8.10
C LEU A 184 8.56 -8.46 8.07
N THR A 185 8.70 -9.06 6.89
CA THR A 185 8.66 -10.52 6.70
C THR A 185 10.01 -11.20 6.98
N GLY A 186 11.10 -10.44 6.95
CA GLY A 186 12.47 -10.97 6.90
C GLY A 186 12.75 -11.80 5.64
N GLN A 187 11.93 -11.66 4.59
CA GLN A 187 12.08 -12.41 3.34
C GLN A 187 12.67 -11.52 2.26
N HIS A 188 13.79 -11.95 1.70
CA HIS A 188 14.37 -11.29 0.53
C HIS A 188 13.45 -11.42 -0.69
N PRO A 189 13.51 -10.47 -1.63
CA PRO A 189 12.69 -10.53 -2.82
C PRO A 189 12.93 -11.80 -3.65
N ASN A 190 11.84 -12.44 -4.08
CA ASN A 190 11.89 -13.66 -4.88
C ASN A 190 11.94 -13.34 -6.39
N ASP A 191 12.11 -14.39 -7.22
CA ASP A 191 12.18 -14.25 -8.70
C ASP A 191 10.95 -13.55 -9.29
N LYS A 192 9.74 -13.83 -8.76
CA LYS A 192 8.50 -13.21 -9.23
C LYS A 192 8.53 -11.70 -8.99
N TRP A 193 8.92 -11.25 -7.80
CA TRP A 193 9.08 -9.83 -7.49
C TRP A 193 10.12 -9.18 -8.41
N MET A 194 11.29 -9.80 -8.59
CA MET A 194 12.36 -9.23 -9.40
C MET A 194 11.93 -8.99 -10.85
N ARG A 195 11.18 -9.93 -11.43
CA ARG A 195 10.62 -9.78 -12.78
C ARG A 195 9.60 -8.66 -12.86
N ILE A 196 8.66 -8.59 -11.91
CA ILE A 196 7.66 -7.51 -11.85
C ILE A 196 8.36 -6.14 -11.72
N ALA A 197 9.35 -6.04 -10.84
CA ALA A 197 10.14 -4.83 -10.66
C ALA A 197 10.90 -4.42 -11.93
N CYS A 198 11.53 -5.38 -12.63
CA CYS A 198 12.22 -5.12 -13.90
C CYS A 198 11.26 -4.70 -15.02
N GLU A 199 10.09 -5.33 -15.10
CA GLU A 199 9.05 -4.95 -16.05
C GLU A 199 8.49 -3.57 -15.71
N PHE A 200 8.34 -3.22 -14.43
CA PHE A 200 7.96 -1.87 -13.99
C PHE A 200 8.98 -0.83 -14.47
N MET A 201 10.28 -1.06 -14.23
CA MET A 201 11.35 -0.18 -14.72
C MET A 201 11.29 -0.01 -16.25
N LEU A 202 11.00 -1.08 -16.99
CA LEU A 202 10.83 -1.03 -18.45
C LEU A 202 9.60 -0.18 -18.84
N GLN A 203 8.44 -0.39 -18.21
CA GLN A 203 7.21 0.35 -18.52
C GLN A 203 7.35 1.85 -18.17
N ALA A 204 7.94 2.16 -17.01
CA ALA A 204 8.24 3.54 -16.62
C ALA A 204 9.21 4.21 -17.59
N SER A 205 10.18 3.47 -18.11
CA SER A 205 11.12 3.96 -19.13
C SER A 205 10.45 4.20 -20.48
N LEU A 206 9.53 3.32 -20.92
CA LEU A 206 8.76 3.51 -22.14
C LEU A 206 7.91 4.79 -22.05
N GLU A 207 7.18 4.96 -20.96
CA GLU A 207 6.39 6.17 -20.71
C GLU A 207 7.28 7.42 -20.71
N ALA A 208 8.39 7.40 -19.96
CA ALA A 208 9.28 8.55 -19.86
C ALA A 208 9.90 8.96 -21.21
N LEU A 209 10.31 7.98 -22.03
CA LEU A 209 10.85 8.24 -23.37
C LEU A 209 9.76 8.74 -24.34
N GLN A 210 8.54 8.22 -24.25
CA GLN A 210 7.39 8.69 -25.03
C GLN A 210 7.03 10.14 -24.67
N ILE A 211 6.93 10.49 -23.39
CA ILE A 211 6.64 11.86 -22.95
C ILE A 211 7.78 12.80 -23.37
N ARG A 212 9.05 12.39 -23.23
CA ARG A 212 10.19 13.21 -23.67
C ARG A 212 10.17 13.48 -25.16
N SER A 213 9.72 12.53 -25.98
CA SER A 213 9.56 12.77 -27.42
C SER A 213 8.58 13.90 -27.76
N GLN A 214 7.79 14.35 -26.78
CA GLN A 214 6.86 15.48 -26.87
C GLN A 214 7.45 16.79 -26.32
N GLY A 215 8.71 16.82 -25.86
CA GLY A 215 9.44 18.04 -25.49
C GLY A 215 9.36 18.46 -24.01
N MET A 216 9.13 17.54 -23.07
CA MET A 216 9.11 17.86 -21.63
C MET A 216 10.46 17.54 -20.94
N ASP A 217 11.21 18.59 -20.57
CA ASP A 217 12.59 18.48 -20.05
C ASP A 217 12.71 18.00 -18.59
N SER A 218 11.63 18.09 -17.79
CA SER A 218 11.63 17.70 -16.37
C SER A 218 11.31 16.23 -16.11
N GLN A 219 11.21 15.41 -17.17
CA GLN A 219 10.76 14.02 -17.07
C GLN A 219 11.88 13.05 -16.67
N PRO A 220 11.55 11.91 -16.04
CA PRO A 220 12.51 10.85 -15.75
C PRO A 220 13.33 10.45 -16.97
N ARG A 221 14.62 10.17 -16.79
CA ARG A 221 15.49 9.60 -17.82
C ARG A 221 15.46 8.08 -17.73
N LEU A 222 15.91 7.43 -18.81
CA LEU A 222 16.14 5.98 -18.81
C LEU A 222 17.07 5.56 -17.67
N GLU A 223 18.12 6.35 -17.39
CA GLU A 223 18.99 6.16 -16.21
C GLU A 223 18.21 6.17 -14.90
N ASP A 224 17.30 7.14 -14.74
CA ASP A 224 16.59 7.38 -13.49
C ASP A 224 15.66 6.18 -13.17
N CYS A 225 15.01 5.60 -14.20
CA CYS A 225 14.14 4.43 -14.05
C CYS A 225 14.90 3.14 -13.75
N PHE A 226 16.15 2.99 -14.19
CA PHE A 226 17.00 1.80 -13.96
C PHE A 226 18.06 2.01 -12.88
N ALA A 227 17.91 3.05 -12.05
CA ALA A 227 18.82 3.40 -10.96
C ALA A 227 18.83 2.42 -9.78
N TRP A 228 17.99 1.39 -9.80
CA TRP A 228 17.74 0.49 -8.67
C TRP A 228 18.77 -0.65 -8.60
N GLY A 229 19.45 -0.76 -7.46
CA GLY A 229 20.50 -1.74 -7.23
C GLY A 229 21.27 -1.45 -5.96
N TYR A 230 22.09 -2.40 -5.51
CA TYR A 230 22.84 -2.30 -4.26
C TYR A 230 23.96 -1.27 -4.36
N VAL A 231 24.07 -0.43 -3.34
CA VAL A 231 25.15 0.54 -3.12
C VAL A 231 25.78 0.24 -1.77
N SER A 232 27.11 0.33 -1.69
CA SER A 232 27.83 0.11 -0.43
C SER A 232 27.40 1.13 0.63
N ASP A 233 27.20 0.68 1.87
CA ASP A 233 26.64 1.48 2.97
C ASP A 233 27.48 2.74 3.28
N ASP A 234 28.78 2.76 2.94
CA ASP A 234 29.65 3.93 3.09
C ASP A 234 29.36 5.10 2.12
N LEU A 235 28.54 4.85 1.09
CA LEU A 235 28.17 5.82 0.06
C LEU A 235 26.73 6.32 0.21
N LEU A 236 25.98 5.77 1.16
CA LEU A 236 24.62 6.17 1.47
C LEU A 236 24.62 7.17 2.64
N ASP A 237 23.54 7.95 2.72
CA ASP A 237 23.30 8.78 3.89
C ASP A 237 22.88 7.88 5.06
N ALA A 238 23.71 7.83 6.10
CA ALA A 238 23.52 6.93 7.24
C ALA A 238 22.30 7.28 8.09
N ASP A 239 21.73 8.48 7.91
CA ASP A 239 20.59 8.96 8.70
C ASP A 239 19.23 8.66 8.03
N ASP A 240 19.21 8.05 6.83
CA ASP A 240 17.97 7.73 6.10
C ASP A 240 17.62 6.23 6.16
N GLU A 241 16.83 5.85 7.16
CA GLU A 241 16.35 4.47 7.38
C GLU A 241 15.66 3.90 6.13
N GLN A 242 14.88 4.69 5.40
CA GLN A 242 14.19 4.21 4.19
C GLN A 242 15.18 3.84 3.08
N THR A 243 16.27 4.59 2.97
CA THR A 243 17.33 4.33 2.00
C THR A 243 18.06 3.02 2.33
N GLU A 244 18.27 2.70 3.60
CA GLU A 244 18.82 1.41 4.03
C GLU A 244 17.89 0.24 3.68
N LEU A 245 16.60 0.34 4.02
CA LEU A 245 15.60 -0.69 3.69
C LEU A 245 15.50 -0.94 2.17
N LEU A 246 15.54 0.14 1.37
CA LEU A 246 15.57 0.05 -0.09
C LEU A 246 16.84 -0.62 -0.60
N ASN A 247 17.99 -0.36 0.01
CA ASN A 247 19.26 -0.97 -0.38
C ASN A 247 19.27 -2.48 -0.11
N ASP A 248 18.65 -2.89 1.00
CA ASP A 248 18.57 -4.30 1.43
C ASP A 248 17.77 -5.18 0.46
N LEU A 249 16.82 -4.61 -0.30
CA LEU A 249 16.11 -5.34 -1.36
C LEU A 249 17.04 -5.96 -2.40
N PHE A 250 18.17 -5.30 -2.68
CA PHE A 250 19.09 -5.69 -3.74
C PHE A 250 20.31 -6.45 -3.22
N ARG A 251 20.42 -6.63 -1.91
CA ARG A 251 21.54 -7.28 -1.24
C ARG A 251 21.51 -8.79 -1.52
N ASN A 252 22.69 -9.38 -1.74
CA ASN A 252 22.83 -10.81 -1.92
C ASN A 252 22.58 -11.51 -0.57
N PRO A 253 21.60 -12.42 -0.47
CA PRO A 253 21.27 -13.09 0.80
C PRO A 253 22.40 -13.98 1.31
N GLU A 254 23.32 -14.43 0.45
CA GLU A 254 24.43 -15.32 0.85
C GLU A 254 25.63 -14.55 1.43
N THR A 255 25.95 -13.38 0.85
CA THR A 255 27.14 -12.61 1.22
C THR A 255 26.83 -11.41 2.09
N GLY A 256 25.63 -10.83 1.97
CA GLY A 256 25.21 -9.64 2.70
C GLY A 256 25.93 -8.33 2.31
N THR A 257 26.96 -8.37 1.46
CA THR A 257 27.82 -7.21 1.17
C THR A 257 27.95 -6.90 -0.31
N THR A 258 27.24 -7.63 -1.17
CA THR A 258 27.27 -7.46 -2.63
C THR A 258 25.87 -7.42 -3.17
N GLU A 259 25.70 -6.87 -4.37
CA GLU A 259 24.43 -6.97 -5.10
C GLU A 259 24.08 -8.44 -5.37
N ASN A 260 22.79 -8.75 -5.33
CA ASN A 260 22.26 -10.04 -5.74
C ASN A 260 22.53 -10.26 -7.25
N PRO A 261 23.33 -11.25 -7.64
CA PRO A 261 23.69 -11.44 -9.05
C PRO A 261 22.48 -11.78 -9.94
N HIS A 262 21.44 -12.40 -9.37
CA HIS A 262 20.20 -12.67 -10.09
C HIS A 262 19.45 -11.38 -10.45
N TRP A 263 19.39 -10.44 -9.50
CA TRP A 263 18.86 -9.09 -9.75
C TRP A 263 19.66 -8.36 -10.82
N THR A 264 21.00 -8.34 -10.69
CA THR A 264 21.90 -7.69 -11.65
C THR A 264 21.66 -8.21 -13.08
N ASN A 265 21.55 -9.53 -13.24
CA ASN A 265 21.32 -10.17 -14.53
C ASN A 265 19.94 -9.86 -15.11
N LEU A 266 18.88 -9.95 -14.32
CA LEU A 266 17.52 -9.63 -14.76
C LEU A 266 17.40 -8.15 -15.15
N ARG A 267 17.92 -7.25 -14.32
CA ARG A 267 17.94 -5.81 -14.61
C ARG A 267 18.68 -5.53 -15.92
N ALA A 268 19.85 -6.13 -16.13
CA ALA A 268 20.61 -6.00 -17.38
C ALA A 268 19.85 -6.54 -18.60
N GLN A 269 19.14 -7.66 -18.46
CA GLN A 269 18.33 -8.25 -19.52
C GLN A 269 17.23 -7.29 -19.98
N TYR A 270 16.42 -6.77 -19.05
CA TYR A 270 15.35 -5.81 -19.38
C TYR A 270 15.93 -4.50 -19.91
N PHE A 271 17.04 -4.04 -19.35
CA PHE A 271 17.73 -2.83 -19.81
C PHE A 271 18.24 -2.97 -21.25
N SER A 272 18.77 -4.14 -21.62
CA SER A 272 19.28 -4.41 -22.97
C SER A 272 18.21 -4.31 -24.07
N GLU A 273 16.92 -4.36 -23.71
CA GLU A 273 15.83 -4.09 -24.65
C GLU A 273 15.87 -2.66 -25.19
N PHE A 274 16.48 -1.71 -24.49
CA PHE A 274 16.65 -0.36 -24.99
C PHE A 274 17.87 -0.21 -25.93
N SER A 275 18.60 -1.28 -26.23
CA SER A 275 19.74 -1.22 -27.14
C SER A 275 19.30 -0.79 -28.55
N ILE A 276 19.91 0.30 -29.04
CA ILE A 276 19.75 0.85 -30.39
C ILE A 276 21.13 1.29 -30.92
N ALA A 277 21.23 1.54 -32.21
CA ALA A 277 22.45 2.11 -32.78
C ALA A 277 22.71 3.52 -32.20
N PHE A 278 23.98 3.86 -31.98
CA PHE A 278 24.37 5.15 -31.41
C PHE A 278 23.92 6.36 -32.25
N ASP A 279 23.81 6.17 -33.57
CA ASP A 279 23.35 7.13 -34.58
C ASP A 279 21.90 6.86 -35.05
N ALA A 280 21.11 6.12 -34.27
CA ALA A 280 19.75 5.78 -34.62
C ALA A 280 18.88 7.03 -34.75
N SER A 281 18.30 7.23 -35.94
CA SER A 281 17.38 8.35 -36.19
C SER A 281 16.19 8.39 -35.21
N ALA A 282 15.57 9.56 -35.03
CA ALA A 282 14.34 9.71 -34.24
C ALA A 282 13.23 8.73 -34.69
N GLN A 283 13.10 8.47 -36.01
CA GLN A 283 12.16 7.48 -36.54
C GLN A 283 12.50 6.05 -36.07
N SER A 284 13.79 5.70 -36.03
CA SER A 284 14.26 4.41 -35.53
C SER A 284 13.98 4.25 -34.03
N GLN A 285 14.15 5.32 -33.24
CA GLN A 285 13.80 5.37 -31.83
C GLN A 285 12.29 5.16 -31.61
N THR A 286 11.43 5.91 -32.31
CA THR A 286 9.97 5.74 -32.24
C THR A 286 9.56 4.32 -32.62
N CYS A 287 10.06 3.78 -33.73
CA CYS A 287 9.81 2.38 -34.11
C CYS A 287 10.30 1.38 -33.06
N ARG A 288 11.38 1.66 -32.34
CA ARG A 288 11.84 0.81 -31.23
C ARG A 288 10.86 0.87 -30.07
N LEU A 289 10.40 2.06 -29.68
CA LEU A 289 9.41 2.24 -28.62
C LEU A 289 8.10 1.53 -28.96
N ASP A 290 7.59 1.65 -30.19
CA ASP A 290 6.36 0.98 -30.64
C ASP A 290 6.48 -0.55 -30.57
N ARG A 291 7.64 -1.09 -30.97
CA ARG A 291 7.93 -2.53 -30.87
C ARG A 291 8.01 -3.00 -29.43
N LEU A 292 8.58 -2.20 -28.54
CA LEU A 292 8.66 -2.53 -27.12
C LEU A 292 7.29 -2.47 -26.46
N ALA A 293 6.49 -1.43 -26.73
CA ALA A 293 5.11 -1.34 -26.25
C ALA A 293 4.24 -2.50 -26.75
N SER A 294 4.49 -2.98 -27.97
CA SER A 294 3.81 -4.18 -28.51
C SER A 294 4.30 -5.48 -27.86
N LYS A 295 5.60 -5.58 -27.55
CA LYS A 295 6.21 -6.77 -26.92
C LYS A 295 5.88 -6.88 -25.43
N TYR A 296 5.75 -5.75 -24.75
CA TYR A 296 5.43 -5.63 -23.34
C TYR A 296 4.17 -4.76 -23.17
N PRO A 297 2.97 -5.31 -23.45
CA PRO A 297 1.73 -4.55 -23.33
C PRO A 297 1.49 -4.10 -21.88
N LEU A 298 1.19 -2.81 -21.71
CA LEU A 298 0.94 -2.21 -20.39
C LEU A 298 -0.17 -2.93 -19.62
N SER A 299 -1.24 -3.37 -20.30
CA SER A 299 -2.36 -4.06 -19.67
C SER A 299 -1.98 -5.39 -19.02
N ILE A 300 -1.16 -6.20 -19.70
CA ILE A 300 -0.68 -7.50 -19.18
C ILE A 300 0.21 -7.26 -17.95
N TYR A 301 1.10 -6.27 -18.05
CA TYR A 301 1.94 -5.87 -16.92
C TYR A 301 1.09 -5.43 -15.71
N GLN A 302 0.10 -4.55 -15.92
CA GLN A 302 -0.76 -4.04 -14.85
C GLN A 302 -1.54 -5.17 -14.17
N GLU A 303 -2.10 -6.12 -14.93
CA GLU A 303 -2.76 -7.30 -14.37
C GLU A 303 -1.80 -8.13 -13.50
N GLY A 304 -0.58 -8.37 -13.99
CA GLY A 304 0.46 -9.08 -13.26
C GLY A 304 0.88 -8.38 -11.97
N LEU A 305 1.03 -7.05 -12.02
CA LEU A 305 1.37 -6.20 -10.88
C LEU A 305 0.27 -6.23 -9.81
N VAL A 306 -0.99 -6.05 -10.21
CA VAL A 306 -2.15 -6.05 -9.31
C VAL A 306 -2.30 -7.42 -8.65
N SER A 307 -2.19 -8.51 -9.42
CA SER A 307 -2.22 -9.88 -8.90
C SER A 307 -1.09 -10.14 -7.90
N PHE A 308 0.12 -9.64 -8.20
CA PHE A 308 1.26 -9.74 -7.29
C PHE A 308 1.01 -8.98 -5.99
N MET A 309 0.60 -7.71 -6.07
CA MET A 309 0.32 -6.86 -4.90
C MET A 309 -0.80 -7.44 -4.04
N ALA A 310 -1.86 -7.97 -4.64
CA ALA A 310 -2.94 -8.65 -3.92
C ALA A 310 -2.43 -9.89 -3.16
N SER A 311 -1.52 -10.66 -3.78
CA SER A 311 -0.91 -11.83 -3.12
C SER A 311 -0.04 -11.41 -1.93
N VAL A 312 0.77 -10.37 -2.09
CA VAL A 312 1.62 -9.84 -1.00
C VAL A 312 0.76 -9.32 0.15
N TRP A 313 -0.28 -8.55 -0.16
CA TRP A 313 -1.19 -8.02 0.85
C TRP A 313 -1.97 -9.13 1.58
N SER A 314 -2.42 -10.17 0.87
CA SER A 314 -3.05 -11.35 1.50
C SER A 314 -2.11 -12.03 2.50
N ILE A 315 -0.85 -12.26 2.11
CA ILE A 315 0.16 -12.85 2.99
C ILE A 315 0.38 -11.97 4.23
N TYR A 316 0.45 -10.66 4.04
CA TYR A 316 0.59 -9.71 5.15
C TYR A 316 -0.58 -9.77 6.14
N CYS A 317 -1.81 -9.77 5.63
CA CYS A 317 -3.01 -9.89 6.46
C CYS A 317 -3.10 -11.24 7.18
N GLU A 318 -2.62 -12.32 6.58
CA GLU A 318 -2.68 -13.66 7.16
C GLU A 318 -1.54 -13.96 8.16
N GLN A 319 -0.35 -13.40 7.96
CA GLN A 319 0.86 -13.84 8.68
C GLN A 319 1.45 -12.79 9.63
N LEU A 320 1.19 -11.50 9.39
CA LEU A 320 1.88 -10.41 10.09
C LEU A 320 0.92 -9.44 10.75
N GLY A 321 0.20 -8.65 9.95
CA GLY A 321 -0.65 -7.58 10.44
C GLY A 321 -1.99 -8.06 11.01
N GLY A 322 -2.39 -9.29 10.69
CA GLY A 322 -3.74 -9.79 10.96
C GLY A 322 -4.79 -9.04 10.14
N LYS A 323 -6.00 -9.61 10.07
CA LYS A 323 -7.17 -8.87 9.57
C LYS A 323 -7.71 -7.96 10.68
N PRO A 324 -8.28 -6.79 10.37
CA PRO A 324 -8.96 -5.98 11.39
C PRO A 324 -10.05 -6.77 12.11
N VAL A 325 -10.25 -6.53 13.40
CA VAL A 325 -11.18 -7.30 14.24
C VAL A 325 -12.59 -7.36 13.65
N LEU A 326 -13.09 -6.26 13.07
CA LEU A 326 -14.41 -6.24 12.45
C LEU A 326 -14.48 -7.14 11.19
N VAL A 327 -13.39 -7.31 10.45
CA VAL A 327 -13.32 -8.26 9.33
C VAL A 327 -13.34 -9.70 9.86
N GLN A 328 -12.59 -9.98 10.92
CA GLN A 328 -12.62 -11.32 11.54
C GLN A 328 -14.03 -11.68 12.02
N ILE A 329 -14.76 -10.74 12.62
CA ILE A 329 -16.16 -10.92 13.05
C ILE A 329 -17.07 -11.24 11.85
N GLU A 330 -16.88 -10.57 10.70
CA GLU A 330 -17.61 -10.91 9.47
C GLU A 330 -17.31 -12.34 8.96
N GLU A 331 -16.08 -12.81 9.20
CA GLU A 331 -15.64 -14.16 8.84
C GLU A 331 -16.08 -15.23 9.85
N GLY A 332 -16.71 -14.82 10.97
CA GLY A 332 -17.27 -15.72 11.96
C GLY A 332 -16.29 -16.19 13.05
N HIS A 333 -15.20 -15.45 13.27
CA HIS A 333 -14.20 -15.78 14.29
C HIS A 333 -13.46 -14.55 14.83
N ILE A 334 -12.69 -14.69 15.91
CA ILE A 334 -11.72 -13.68 16.36
C ILE A 334 -10.41 -14.40 16.68
N GLU A 335 -9.49 -14.41 15.72
CA GLU A 335 -8.20 -15.12 15.79
C GLU A 335 -7.35 -14.63 16.97
N THR A 336 -7.33 -13.33 17.21
CA THR A 336 -6.53 -12.71 18.29
C THR A 336 -6.95 -13.18 19.68
N LEU A 337 -8.18 -13.64 19.84
CA LEU A 337 -8.73 -14.18 21.07
C LEU A 337 -8.88 -15.71 21.04
N GLY A 338 -8.56 -16.37 19.92
CA GLY A 338 -8.81 -17.79 19.71
C GLY A 338 -10.30 -18.16 19.78
N VAL A 339 -11.20 -17.21 19.50
CA VAL A 339 -12.64 -17.39 19.62
C VAL A 339 -13.22 -17.84 18.28
N GLU A 340 -13.61 -19.10 18.20
CA GLU A 340 -14.16 -19.71 16.98
C GLU A 340 -15.34 -20.65 17.28
N GLY A 341 -16.14 -20.94 16.24
CA GLY A 341 -17.27 -21.88 16.32
C GLY A 341 -18.26 -21.52 17.43
N ARG A 342 -18.51 -22.45 18.36
CA ARG A 342 -19.50 -22.25 19.42
C ARG A 342 -19.14 -21.10 20.37
N GLU A 343 -17.86 -20.88 20.64
CA GLU A 343 -17.45 -19.78 21.52
C GLU A 343 -17.70 -18.42 20.88
N PHE A 344 -17.57 -18.36 19.55
CA PHE A 344 -17.95 -17.19 18.77
C PHE A 344 -19.46 -16.96 18.79
N ASP A 345 -20.28 -18.01 18.59
CA ASP A 345 -21.74 -17.89 18.70
C ASP A 345 -22.18 -17.35 20.08
N GLU A 346 -21.58 -17.88 21.15
CA GLU A 346 -21.83 -17.43 22.52
C GLU A 346 -21.33 -15.99 22.75
N PHE A 347 -20.23 -15.59 22.10
CA PHE A 347 -19.78 -14.20 22.07
C PHE A 347 -20.79 -13.28 21.36
N MET A 348 -21.26 -13.65 20.15
CA MET A 348 -22.22 -12.86 19.37
C MET A 348 -23.52 -12.62 20.13
N VAL A 349 -24.05 -13.68 20.76
CA VAL A 349 -25.25 -13.57 21.62
C VAL A 349 -25.00 -12.61 22.80
N ARG A 350 -23.82 -12.65 23.43
CA ARG A 350 -23.47 -11.76 24.55
C ARG A 350 -23.38 -10.29 24.12
N VAL A 351 -22.84 -10.02 22.93
CA VAL A 351 -22.76 -8.65 22.40
C VAL A 351 -24.05 -8.19 21.70
N GLY A 352 -25.10 -9.02 21.75
CA GLY A 352 -26.42 -8.67 21.24
C GLY A 352 -26.56 -8.76 19.72
N LEU A 353 -25.70 -9.52 19.06
CA LEU A 353 -25.79 -9.82 17.63
C LEU A 353 -26.38 -11.23 17.45
N LYS A 354 -27.41 -11.36 16.60
CA LYS A 354 -27.96 -12.66 16.20
C LYS A 354 -27.83 -12.81 14.68
N ASP A 355 -27.47 -14.01 14.26
CA ASP A 355 -27.59 -14.42 12.86
C ASP A 355 -29.07 -14.55 12.49
N ASP A 356 -29.48 -13.91 11.39
CA ASP A 356 -30.84 -13.98 10.87
C ASP A 356 -31.11 -15.25 10.05
N GLY A 357 -30.11 -16.14 9.94
CA GLY A 357 -30.17 -17.37 9.14
C GLY A 357 -29.94 -17.13 7.65
N ALA A 358 -29.73 -15.87 7.23
CA ALA A 358 -29.24 -15.50 5.91
C ALA A 358 -27.74 -15.10 5.93
N GLY A 359 -27.08 -15.20 7.09
CA GLY A 359 -25.69 -14.81 7.29
C GLY A 359 -25.51 -13.31 7.50
N ILE A 360 -26.59 -12.55 7.78
CA ILE A 360 -26.53 -11.12 8.08
C ILE A 360 -26.70 -10.92 9.59
N LEU A 361 -25.70 -10.30 10.23
CA LEU A 361 -25.73 -10.02 11.66
C LEU A 361 -26.73 -8.90 11.98
N MET A 362 -27.74 -9.24 12.77
CA MET A 362 -28.80 -8.31 13.19
C MET A 362 -28.66 -7.97 14.68
N LEU A 363 -28.80 -6.69 15.01
CA LEU A 363 -28.89 -6.24 16.40
C LEU A 363 -30.15 -6.79 17.03
N ASN A 364 -29.99 -7.50 18.14
CA ASN A 364 -31.10 -8.04 18.91
C ASN A 364 -31.76 -6.89 19.69
N LEU A 365 -32.76 -6.27 19.08
CA LEU A 365 -33.53 -5.15 19.64
C LEU A 365 -34.52 -5.58 20.73
N GLU A 366 -34.59 -6.86 21.08
CA GLU A 366 -35.44 -7.31 22.18
C GLU A 366 -34.90 -6.78 23.52
N PRO A 367 -35.73 -6.11 24.33
CA PRO A 367 -35.31 -5.69 25.66
C PRO A 367 -35.02 -6.94 26.48
N GLN A 368 -33.74 -7.16 26.81
CA GLN A 368 -33.37 -8.11 27.86
C GLN A 368 -33.96 -7.61 29.18
N GLY A 369 -35.18 -8.05 29.46
CA GLY A 369 -35.81 -7.92 30.76
C GLY A 369 -35.00 -8.75 31.74
N ASP A 370 -34.26 -8.07 32.61
CA ASP A 370 -33.53 -8.66 33.73
C ASP A 370 -34.50 -9.55 34.56
N PRO A 371 -34.31 -10.88 34.61
CA PRO A 371 -35.24 -11.77 35.31
C PRO A 371 -35.09 -11.71 36.84
N ALA A 372 -34.17 -10.90 37.36
CA ALA A 372 -33.83 -10.85 38.77
C ALA A 372 -34.42 -9.63 39.49
N LEU A 373 -35.76 -9.45 39.49
CA LEU A 373 -36.47 -8.61 40.49
C LEU A 373 -38.01 -8.81 40.41
N ARG A 374 -38.48 -10.05 40.54
CA ARG A 374 -39.90 -10.32 40.89
C ARG A 374 -40.00 -10.56 42.40
N ILE A 375 -40.04 -9.47 43.17
CA ILE A 375 -40.51 -9.52 44.56
C ILE A 375 -42.04 -9.53 44.51
N GLN A 376 -42.64 -10.67 44.90
CA GLN A 376 -44.07 -10.78 45.16
C GLN A 376 -44.42 -10.03 46.46
N PRO A 377 -45.56 -9.32 46.51
CA PRO A 377 -46.06 -8.73 47.74
C PRO A 377 -46.89 -9.74 48.55
N ASP A 378 -46.89 -9.52 49.86
CA ASP A 378 -47.81 -10.04 50.88
C ASP A 378 -47.66 -11.49 51.37
N ARG A 379 -47.12 -11.62 52.59
CA ARG A 379 -47.85 -12.22 53.73
C ARG A 379 -47.19 -11.96 55.10
N LEU A 380 -47.96 -11.24 55.94
CA LEU A 380 -48.23 -11.44 57.37
C LEU A 380 -47.10 -11.27 58.43
N ALA A 381 -47.16 -10.10 59.07
CA ALA A 381 -47.35 -9.84 60.50
C ALA A 381 -46.93 -10.86 61.59
N ALA A 382 -46.28 -10.27 62.61
CA ALA A 382 -46.27 -10.57 64.05
C ALA A 382 -45.14 -11.46 64.61
N ALA A 383 -44.18 -10.82 65.32
CA ALA A 383 -43.99 -11.00 66.77
C ALA A 383 -42.78 -10.18 67.31
N SER A 384 -43.10 -9.23 68.19
CA SER A 384 -42.44 -8.87 69.47
C SER A 384 -40.91 -8.91 69.67
N SER A 385 -40.38 -7.72 69.94
CA SER A 385 -39.52 -7.30 71.07
C SER A 385 -38.53 -8.29 71.72
N ASN A 386 -37.24 -7.94 71.74
CA ASN A 386 -36.40 -7.70 72.93
C ASN A 386 -34.94 -7.39 72.52
N VAL A 387 -34.42 -6.20 72.80
CA VAL A 387 -33.62 -5.79 73.98
C VAL A 387 -32.12 -6.18 73.92
N ARG A 388 -31.28 -5.12 73.98
CA ARG A 388 -29.93 -4.96 74.58
C ARG A 388 -28.63 -5.31 73.81
N THR A 389 -27.92 -4.22 73.49
CA THR A 389 -26.53 -3.85 73.88
C THR A 389 -25.39 -4.87 73.82
N ARG A 390 -24.34 -4.56 73.04
CA ARG A 390 -22.97 -4.15 73.51
C ARG A 390 -22.02 -4.05 72.30
N VAL A 391 -21.40 -2.89 72.07
CA VAL A 391 -19.99 -2.54 72.40
C VAL A 391 -18.95 -3.16 71.44
N ARG A 392 -18.44 -2.30 70.55
CA ARG A 392 -17.07 -2.07 69.99
C ARG A 392 -15.87 -2.66 70.79
N PRO A 393 -14.59 -2.56 70.35
CA PRO A 393 -14.01 -2.13 69.05
C PRO A 393 -12.73 -2.88 68.59
N SER A 394 -12.11 -2.36 67.52
CA SER A 394 -10.64 -2.23 67.24
C SER A 394 -9.86 -3.52 66.95
N ILE A 395 -8.99 -3.56 65.93
CA ILE A 395 -7.95 -2.57 65.56
C ILE A 395 -8.08 -2.12 64.10
#